data_AF-E0TWD6-F1
#
_entry.id   AF-E0TWD6-F1
#
_cell.length_a   1.000
_cell.length_b   1.000
_cell.length_c   1.000
_cell.angle_alpha   90.00
_cell.angle_beta   90.00
_cell.angle_gamma   90.00
#
_symmetry.space_group_name_H-M   'P 1'
#
loop_
_entity.id
_entity.type
_entity.pdbx_description
1 polymer ?
#
loop_
_entity_poly.entity_id
_entity_poly.type
_entity_poly.pdbx_seq_one_letter_code
_entity_poly.pdbx_strand_id
1 'polypeptide(L)' 'MNDFPAPIIPIMVLDCLTTIQTSIKKYTVAITETTNPDLRTALHDQLDAAVHLHGELSELLMEKGWILSKPFQIDLLLY' A
#
# COMPACT_ATOMS: atom_id res chain seq x y z
N MET A 1 25.11 -18.38 -13.03
CA MET A 1 25.56 -17.19 -12.29
C MET A 1 24.61 -16.08 -12.71
N ASN A 2 23.74 -15.65 -11.80
CA ASN A 2 22.52 -14.89 -12.09
C ASN A 2 22.86 -13.47 -12.56
N ASP A 3 22.73 -13.23 -13.86
CA ASP A 3 22.83 -11.90 -14.47
C ASP A 3 21.44 -11.27 -14.54
N PHE A 4 20.68 -11.33 -13.44
CA PHE A 4 19.43 -10.57 -13.33
C PHE A 4 19.80 -9.12 -13.04
N PRO A 5 19.61 -8.18 -13.98
CA PRO A 5 19.75 -6.77 -13.66
C PRO A 5 18.82 -6.45 -12.49
N ALA A 6 19.28 -5.60 -11.57
CA ALA A 6 18.45 -5.14 -10.45
C ALA A 6 17.06 -4.77 -10.98
N PRO A 7 15.97 -5.26 -10.37
CA PRO A 7 14.64 -5.10 -10.92
C PRO A 7 14.31 -3.62 -11.00
N ILE A 8 14.21 -3.11 -12.22
CA ILE A 8 13.76 -1.75 -12.47
C ILE A 8 12.25 -1.79 -12.34
N ILE A 9 11.72 -1.40 -11.18
CA ILE A 9 10.28 -1.16 -11.03
C ILE A 9 9.89 -0.12 -12.08
N PRO A 10 8.94 -0.40 -12.98
CA PRO A 10 8.47 0.60 -13.93
C PRO A 10 7.99 1.84 -13.19
N ILE A 11 8.37 3.04 -13.63
CA ILE A 11 8.03 4.29 -12.92
C ILE A 11 6.52 4.44 -12.69
N MET A 12 5.70 4.00 -13.65
CA MET A 12 4.23 3.98 -13.54
C MET A 12 3.74 3.16 -12.34
N VAL A 13 4.41 2.05 -12.02
CA VAL A 13 4.07 1.19 -10.89
C VAL A 13 4.44 1.86 -9.56
N LEU A 14 5.61 2.51 -9.51
CA LEU A 14 6.04 3.26 -8.35
C LEU A 14 5.13 4.46 -8.08
N ASP A 15 4.76 5.19 -9.13
CA ASP A 15 3.80 6.30 -9.06
C ASP A 15 2.43 5.82 -8.59
N CYS A 16 1.98 4.65 -9.07
CA CYS A 16 0.73 4.03 -8.63
C CYS A 16 0.76 3.71 -7.13
N LEU A 17 1.79 3.01 -6.64
CA LEU A 17 1.96 2.72 -5.20
C LEU A 17 1.96 3.99 -4.35
N THR A 18 2.73 5.00 -4.76
CA THR A 18 2.84 6.28 -4.07
C THR A 18 1.50 7.02 -4.04
N THR A 19 0.75 6.96 -5.14
CA THR A 19 -0.59 7.54 -5.24
C THR A 19 -1.56 6.84 -4.30
N ILE A 20 -1.58 5.51 -4.29
CA ILE A 20 -2.45 4.73 -3.39
C ILE A 20 -2.14 5.06 -1.93
N GLN A 21 -0.86 5.06 -1.54
CA GLN A 21 -0.43 5.40 -0.19
C GLN A 21 -0.84 6.82 0.22
N THR A 22 -0.77 7.77 -0.72
CA THR A 22 -1.22 9.15 -0.51
C THR A 22 -2.74 9.22 -0.34
N SER A 23 -3.50 8.47 -1.14
CA SER A 23 -4.96 8.40 -1.04
C SER A 23 -5.41 7.82 0.31
N ILE A 24 -4.77 6.75 0.80
CA ILE A 24 -5.03 6.18 2.13
C ILE A 24 -4.96 7.27 3.21
N LYS A 25 -3.87 8.05 3.23
CA LYS A 25 -3.69 9.16 4.20
C LYS A 25 -4.79 10.21 4.07
N LYS A 26 -5.17 10.57 2.83
CA LYS A 26 -6.23 11.55 2.55
C LYS A 26 -7.59 11.06 3.04
N TYR A 27 -7.92 9.78 2.80
CA TYR A 27 -9.18 9.21 3.27
C TYR A 27 -9.25 9.18 4.80
N THR A 28 -8.17 8.78 5.49
CA THR A 28 -8.12 8.83 6.96
C THR A 28 -8.40 10.22 7.50
N VAL A 29 -7.78 11.26 6.94
CA VAL A 29 -8.03 12.65 7.34
C VAL A 29 -9.48 13.05 7.05
N ALA A 30 -9.97 12.80 5.83
CA ALA A 30 -11.32 13.15 5.43
C ALA A 30 -12.40 12.48 6.28
N ILE A 31 -12.20 11.22 6.70
CA ILE A 31 -13.08 10.48 7.61
C ILE A 31 -13.19 11.20 8.97
N THR A 32 -12.08 11.75 9.47
CA THR A 32 -12.06 12.48 10.75
C THR A 32 -12.67 13.88 10.65
N GLU A 33 -12.67 14.48 9.46
CA GLU A 33 -13.18 15.84 9.23
C GLU A 33 -14.65 15.86 8.75
N THR A 34 -15.17 14.74 8.23
CA THR A 34 -16.53 14.70 7.70
C THR A 34 -17.59 14.57 8.80
N THR A 35 -18.53 15.52 8.80
CA THR A 35 -19.71 15.47 9.66
C THR A 35 -20.85 14.68 9.03
N ASN A 36 -20.83 14.48 7.70
CA ASN A 36 -21.87 13.76 6.97
C ASN A 36 -21.64 12.23 7.10
N PRO A 37 -22.60 11.48 7.67
CA PRO A 37 -22.45 10.04 7.91
C PRO A 37 -22.42 9.19 6.63
N ASP A 38 -23.17 9.57 5.61
CA ASP A 38 -23.19 8.85 4.32
C ASP A 38 -21.85 9.03 3.60
N LEU A 39 -21.32 10.26 3.62
CA LEU A 39 -19.99 10.56 3.09
C LEU A 39 -18.89 9.82 3.87
N ARG A 40 -19.02 9.72 5.20
CA ARG A 40 -18.09 8.96 6.03
C ARG A 40 -18.05 7.49 5.64
N THR A 41 -19.22 6.89 5.41
CA THR A 41 -19.34 5.49 4.96
C THR A 41 -18.65 5.29 3.61
N ALA A 42 -18.94 6.16 2.63
CA ALA A 42 -18.29 6.09 1.32
C ALA A 42 -16.76 6.25 1.39
N LEU A 43 -16.25 7.12 2.28
CA LEU A 43 -14.81 7.29 2.50
C LEU A 43 -14.18 6.06 3.17
N HIS A 44 -14.89 5.37 4.06
CA HIS A 44 -14.44 4.09 4.61
C HIS A 44 -14.35 3.02 3.51
N ASP A 45 -15.36 2.92 2.64
CA ASP A 45 -15.33 1.97 1.52
C ASP A 45 -14.14 2.23 0.57
N GLN A 46 -13.86 3.52 0.30
CA GLN A 46 -12.70 3.93 -0.50
C GLN A 46 -11.37 3.64 0.19
N LEU A 47 -11.28 3.83 1.51
CA LEU A 47 -10.11 3.50 2.30
C LEU A 47 -9.83 2.00 2.26
N ASP A 48 -10.85 1.17 2.48
CA ASP A 48 -10.72 -0.29 2.44
C ASP A 48 -10.28 -0.77 1.06
N ALA A 49 -10.87 -0.24 0.00
CA ALA A 49 -10.47 -0.55 -1.38
C ALA A 49 -9.01 -0.14 -1.66
N ALA A 50 -8.58 1.03 -1.18
CA ALA A 50 -7.21 1.50 -1.36
C ALA A 50 -6.19 0.66 -0.57
N VAL A 51 -6.52 0.24 0.65
CA VAL A 51 -5.67 -0.66 1.46
C VAL A 51 -5.55 -2.02 0.80
N HIS A 52 -6.67 -2.58 0.32
CA HIS A 52 -6.66 -3.87 -0.39
C HIS A 52 -5.79 -3.81 -1.65
N LEU A 53 -6.00 -2.80 -2.50
CA LEU A 53 -5.23 -2.59 -3.72
C LEU A 53 -3.72 -2.38 -3.43
N HIS A 54 -3.39 -1.64 -2.37
CA HIS A 54 -1.99 -1.47 -1.95
C HIS A 54 -1.36 -2.82 -1.57
N GLY A 55 -2.11 -3.67 -0.87
CA GLY A 55 -1.69 -5.02 -0.49
C GLY A 55 -1.44 -5.90 -1.71
N GLU A 56 -2.45 -6.08 -2.57
CA GLU A 56 -2.37 -6.91 -3.77
C GLU A 56 -1.24 -6.46 -4.71
N LEU A 57 -1.09 -5.15 -4.93
CA LEU A 57 -0.02 -4.62 -5.75
C LEU A 57 1.35 -4.86 -5.11
N SER A 58 1.48 -4.70 -3.79
CA SER A 58 2.73 -4.98 -3.10
C SER A 58 3.11 -6.46 -3.17
N GLU A 59 2.15 -7.36 -2.96
CA GLU A 59 2.34 -8.81 -3.08
C GLU A 59 2.76 -9.19 -4.49
N LEU A 60 2.07 -8.68 -5.52
CA LEU A 60 2.45 -8.89 -6.92
C LEU A 60 3.89 -8.45 -7.18
N LEU A 61 4.31 -7.29 -6.67
CA LEU A 61 5.66 -6.78 -6.86
C LEU A 61 6.71 -7.58 -6.10
N MET A 62 6.34 -8.16 -4.95
CA MET A 62 7.18 -9.10 -4.22
C MET A 62 7.34 -10.42 -4.98
N GLU A 63 6.25 -10.97 -5.53
CA GLU A 63 6.26 -12.19 -6.35
C GLU A 63 7.12 -12.03 -7.61
N LYS A 64 7.09 -10.84 -8.23
CA LYS A 64 7.97 -10.50 -9.36
C LYS A 64 9.42 -10.23 -8.94
N GLY A 65 9.70 -10.21 -7.65
CA GLY A 65 11.02 -9.89 -7.09
C GLY A 65 11.41 -8.42 -7.23
N TRP A 66 10.46 -7.53 -7.51
CA TRP A 66 10.71 -6.11 -7.78
C TRP A 66 10.85 -5.26 -6.51
N ILE A 67 10.21 -5.67 -5.42
CA ILE A 67 10.43 -5.08 -4.10
C ILE A 67 10.83 -6.18 -3.12
N LEU A 68 11.82 -5.88 -2.27
CA LEU A 68 12.19 -6.79 -1.20
C LEU A 68 11.24 -6.57 -0.03
N SER A 69 10.54 -7.63 0.41
CA SER A 69 9.91 -7.62 1.73
C SER A 69 11.01 -7.35 2.75
N LYS A 70 10.89 -6.29 3.57
CA LYS A 70 11.60 -6.34 4.85
C LYS A 70 11.09 -7.60 5.56
N PRO A 71 11.97 -8.49 6.06
CA PRO A 71 11.50 -9.48 6.99
C PRO A 71 10.82 -8.71 8.13
N PHE A 72 9.56 -9.02 8.39
CA PHE A 72 8.88 -8.57 9.59
C PHE A 72 9.73 -9.15 10.72
N GLN A 73 10.56 -8.32 11.35
CA GLN A 73 11.26 -8.71 12.57
C GLN A 73 10.18 -8.88 13.64
N ILE A 74 9.51 -10.04 13.62
CA ILE A 74 8.84 -10.59 14.81
C ILE A 74 9.95 -11.24 15.62
N ASP A 75 10.87 -10.40 16.09
CA ASP A 75 11.77 -10.71 17.16
C ASP A 75 11.65 -9.53 18.11
N LEU A 76 11.41 -9.83 19.39
CA LEU A 76 11.21 -8.88 20.50
C LEU A 76 9.77 -8.44 20.87
N LEU A 77 8.83 -9.39 20.95
CA LEU A 77 7.81 -9.38 22.02
C LEU A 77 7.72 -10.73 22.75
N LEU A 78 8.80 -11.51 22.74
CA LEU A 78 9.03 -12.61 23.67
C LEU A 78 10.12 -12.20 24.67
N TYR A 79 9.81 -11.25 25.54
CA TYR A 79 10.34 -11.13 26.90
C TYR A 79 9.42 -10.26 27.75
#